data_AF-A0A4P6BCI3-F1
#
_entry.id   AF-A0A4P6BCI3-F1
#
_cell.length_a   1.000
_cell.length_b   1.000
_cell.length_c   1.000
_cell.angle_alpha   90.00
_cell.angle_beta   90.00
_cell.angle_gamma   90.00
#
_symmetry.space_group_name_H-M   'P 1'
#
loop_
_entity.id
_entity.type
_entity.pdbx_description
1 polymer ?
#
loop_
_entity_poly.entity_id
_entity_poly.type
_entity_poly.pdbx_seq_one_letter_code
_entity_poly.pdbx_strand_id
1 'polypeptide(L)'
;MERKHKKCLLPVSATPTGSAAKGFTLVEAVIIAAVLAVAAVVLGGVMAGAVRGQRAAGDSFRAVCLAQEKVEQLKPVPFDQISSEPEADVPGYPGFKRSVTVEQVDAYTKRVTVRVTCPAPGAAAQVLVFERTADL
;
A
#
# COMPACT_ATOMS: atom_id res chain seq x y z
N MET A 1 80.91 44.75 15.45
CA MET A 1 79.57 44.24 15.79
C MET A 1 78.95 43.67 14.52
N GLU A 2 79.21 42.38 14.25
CA GLU A 2 78.79 41.62 13.07
C GLU A 2 77.35 41.11 13.23
N ARG A 3 76.48 41.35 12.23
CA ARG A 3 75.23 40.58 12.04
C ARG A 3 75.43 39.62 10.86
N LYS A 4 75.77 38.36 11.15
CA LYS A 4 75.72 37.28 10.15
C LYS A 4 74.28 36.82 9.98
N HIS A 5 73.64 37.22 8.89
CA HIS A 5 72.38 36.62 8.43
C HIS A 5 72.63 35.17 7.98
N LYS A 6 72.47 34.21 8.88
CA LYS A 6 72.33 32.80 8.51
C LYS A 6 71.01 32.62 7.77
N LYS A 7 71.07 32.54 6.44
CA LYS A 7 70.01 31.93 5.61
C LYS A 7 69.91 30.46 6.02
N CYS A 8 68.97 30.16 6.92
CA CYS A 8 68.56 28.79 7.18
C CYS A 8 67.64 28.38 6.01
N LEU A 9 68.21 27.79 4.97
CA LEU A 9 67.44 27.04 3.98
C LEU A 9 66.81 25.84 4.69
N LEU A 10 65.49 25.87 4.85
CA LEU A 10 64.74 24.66 5.21
C LEU A 10 64.64 23.77 3.97
N PRO A 11 64.97 22.47 4.05
CA PRO A 11 64.71 21.55 2.95
C PRO A 11 63.20 21.38 2.81
N VAL A 12 62.65 21.78 1.65
CA VAL A 12 61.30 21.36 1.25
C VAL A 12 61.42 19.90 0.84
N SER A 13 61.25 18.99 1.79
CA SER A 13 61.18 17.56 1.51
C SER A 13 59.79 17.25 0.97
N ALA A 14 59.73 17.02 -0.34
CA ALA A 14 58.58 16.41 -0.98
C ALA A 14 58.37 14.98 -0.42
N THR A 15 57.14 14.67 -0.03
CA THR A 15 56.63 13.31 -0.13
C THR A 15 55.20 13.40 -0.66
N PRO A 16 54.95 13.03 -1.93
CA PRO A 16 53.61 12.64 -2.31
C PRO A 16 53.32 11.37 -1.51
N THR A 17 52.54 11.47 -0.44
CA THR A 17 51.78 10.33 0.05
C THR A 17 50.73 10.03 -1.01
N GLY A 18 51.18 9.38 -2.09
CA GLY A 18 50.30 8.57 -2.90
C GLY A 18 49.70 7.55 -1.94
N SER A 19 48.51 7.85 -1.43
CA SER A 19 47.60 6.82 -0.93
C SER A 19 47.65 5.73 -1.99
N ALA A 20 48.19 4.56 -1.64
CA ALA A 20 48.18 3.41 -2.52
C ALA A 20 46.71 3.10 -2.78
N ALA A 21 46.17 3.71 -3.83
CA ALA A 21 44.85 3.43 -4.33
C ALA A 21 44.91 1.97 -4.78
N LYS A 22 44.52 1.07 -3.88
CA LYS A 22 44.30 -0.34 -4.18
C LYS A 22 43.27 -0.37 -5.30
N GLY A 23 43.73 -0.56 -6.53
CA GLY A 23 42.86 -0.70 -7.69
C GLY A 23 41.99 -1.93 -7.50
N PHE A 24 40.73 -1.81 -7.91
CA PHE A 24 39.81 -2.95 -7.96
C PHE A 24 40.40 -4.04 -8.87
N THR A 25 40.43 -5.27 -8.36
CA THR A 25 40.82 -6.40 -9.21
C THR A 25 39.68 -6.74 -10.17
N LEU A 26 39.98 -7.23 -11.37
CA LEU A 26 38.95 -7.63 -12.34
C LEU A 26 38.01 -8.71 -11.77
N VAL A 27 38.56 -9.62 -10.97
CA VAL A 27 37.80 -10.67 -10.30
C VAL A 27 36.80 -10.08 -9.30
N GLU A 28 37.19 -9.05 -8.56
CA GLU A 28 36.31 -8.36 -7.61
C GLU A 28 35.14 -7.66 -8.31
N ALA A 29 35.39 -7.01 -9.45
CA ALA A 29 34.33 -6.40 -10.24
C ALA A 29 33.32 -7.43 -10.75
N VAL A 30 33.79 -8.61 -11.17
CA VAL A 30 32.92 -9.73 -11.62
C VAL A 30 32.08 -10.26 -10.46
N ILE A 31 32.66 -10.41 -9.27
CA ILE A 31 31.94 -10.86 -8.07
C ILE A 31 30.86 -9.84 -7.69
N ILE A 32 31.18 -8.54 -7.67
CA ILE A 32 30.20 -7.49 -7.36
C ILE A 32 29.07 -7.47 -8.39
N ALA A 33 29.38 -7.57 -9.69
CA ALA A 33 28.37 -7.63 -10.73
C ALA A 33 27.44 -8.84 -10.56
N ALA A 34 27.98 -10.01 -10.20
CA ALA A 34 27.19 -11.20 -9.92
C ALA A 34 26.26 -11.01 -8.72
N VAL A 35 26.76 -10.44 -7.62
CA VAL A 35 25.94 -10.15 -6.43
C VAL A 35 24.83 -9.13 -6.75
N LEU A 36 25.16 -8.07 -7.50
CA LEU A 36 24.18 -7.06 -7.92
C LEU A 36 23.10 -7.65 -8.82
N ALA A 37 23.45 -8.57 -9.72
CA ALA A 37 22.47 -9.24 -10.57
C ALA A 37 21.47 -10.07 -9.74
N VAL A 38 21.94 -10.82 -8.74
CA VAL A 38 21.07 -11.58 -7.83
C VAL A 38 20.16 -10.63 -7.03
N ALA A 39 20.72 -9.55 -6.49
CA ALA A 39 19.94 -8.56 -5.74
C ALA A 39 18.83 -7.92 -6.60
N ALA A 40 19.13 -7.60 -7.86
CA ALA A 40 18.15 -7.02 -8.79
C ALA A 40 16.96 -7.96 -9.05
N VAL A 41 17.21 -9.27 -9.18
CA VAL A 41 16.15 -10.27 -9.37
C VAL A 41 15.22 -10.33 -8.15
N VAL A 42 15.80 -10.35 -6.94
CA VAL A 42 15.02 -10.36 -5.70
C VAL A 42 14.16 -9.10 -5.56
N LEU A 43 14.75 -7.92 -5.82
CA LEU A 43 14.03 -6.65 -5.78
C LEU A 43 12.88 -6.60 -6.80
N GLY A 44 13.08 -7.15 -7.99
CA GLY A 44 12.02 -7.27 -9.00
C GLY A 44 10.83 -8.10 -8.49
N GLY A 45 11.10 -9.21 -7.80
CA GLY A 45 10.06 -10.03 -7.17
C GLY A 45 9.27 -9.27 -6.10
N VAL A 46 9.96 -8.53 -5.23
CA VAL A 46 9.32 -7.73 -4.18
C VAL A 46 8.45 -6.62 -4.78
N MET A 47 8.94 -5.91 -5.79
CA MET A 47 8.17 -4.86 -6.48
C MET A 47 6.91 -5.42 -7.16
N ALA A 48 7.02 -6.57 -7.82
CA ALA A 48 5.86 -7.24 -8.42
C ALA A 48 4.81 -7.63 -7.35
N GLY A 49 5.28 -8.12 -6.19
CA GLY A 49 4.42 -8.39 -5.04
C GLY A 49 3.72 -7.13 -4.51
N ALA A 50 4.47 -6.04 -4.34
CA ALA A 50 3.96 -4.76 -3.86
C ALA A 50 2.87 -4.20 -4.79
N VAL A 51 3.06 -4.26 -6.11
CA VAL A 51 2.05 -3.80 -7.09
C VAL A 51 0.76 -4.61 -7.00
N ARG A 52 0.85 -5.93 -6.82
CA ARG A 52 -0.33 -6.80 -6.64
C ARG A 52 -1.04 -6.48 -5.32
N GLY A 53 -0.28 -6.30 -4.25
CA GLY A 53 -0.81 -5.91 -2.94
C GLY A 53 -1.54 -4.57 -3.00
N GLN A 54 -0.97 -3.58 -3.69
CA GLN A 54 -1.59 -2.26 -3.85
C GLN A 54 -2.92 -2.32 -4.62
N ARG A 55 -3.01 -3.17 -5.66
CA ARG A 55 -4.28 -3.38 -6.38
C ARG A 55 -5.34 -4.01 -5.48
N ALA A 56 -4.99 -5.07 -4.74
CA ALA A 56 -5.91 -5.73 -3.82
C ALA A 56 -6.39 -4.79 -2.71
N ALA A 57 -5.49 -3.95 -2.16
CA ALA A 57 -5.83 -2.94 -1.17
C ALA A 57 -6.77 -1.87 -1.76
N GLY A 58 -6.52 -1.42 -2.99
CA GLY A 58 -7.39 -0.49 -3.70
C GLY A 58 -8.80 -1.04 -3.92
N ASP A 59 -8.92 -2.30 -4.32
CA ASP A 59 -10.23 -2.95 -4.50
C ASP A 59 -10.97 -3.16 -3.18
N SER A 60 -10.24 -3.46 -2.10
CA SER A 60 -10.80 -3.55 -0.76
C SER A 60 -11.34 -2.20 -0.28
N PHE A 61 -10.58 -1.12 -0.48
CA PHE A 61 -11.01 0.24 -0.16
C PHE A 61 -12.26 0.63 -0.95
N ARG A 62 -12.30 0.34 -2.25
CA ARG A 62 -13.50 0.56 -3.09
C ARG A 62 -14.71 -0.20 -2.57
N ALA A 63 -14.55 -1.47 -2.17
CA ALA A 63 -15.65 -2.25 -1.62
C ALA A 63 -16.23 -1.61 -0.35
N VAL A 64 -15.38 -1.05 0.53
CA VAL A 64 -15.81 -0.29 1.71
C VAL A 64 -16.58 0.96 1.30
N CYS A 65 -16.07 1.75 0.35
CA CYS A 65 -16.75 2.95 -0.13
C CYS A 65 -18.12 2.62 -0.72
N LEU A 66 -18.24 1.55 -1.52
CA LEU A 66 -19.51 1.10 -2.09
C LEU A 66 -20.51 0.63 -1.03
N ALA A 67 -20.02 -0.03 0.03
CA ALA A 67 -20.84 -0.43 1.15
C ALA A 67 -21.36 0.82 1.89
N GLN A 68 -20.48 1.79 2.17
CA GLN A 68 -20.85 3.07 2.80
C GLN A 68 -21.86 3.83 1.95
N GLU A 69 -21.62 3.95 0.65
CA GLU A 69 -22.54 4.62 -0.27
C GLU A 69 -23.94 3.99 -0.21
N LYS A 70 -24.04 2.65 -0.17
CA LYS A 70 -25.34 1.99 -0.01
C LYS A 70 -25.98 2.25 1.35
N VAL A 71 -25.20 2.28 2.43
CA VAL A 71 -25.71 2.68 3.75
C VAL A 71 -26.29 4.09 3.70
N GLU A 72 -25.58 5.05 3.11
CA GLU A 72 -26.06 6.43 2.95
C GLU A 72 -27.33 6.51 2.07
N GLN A 73 -27.40 5.72 1.00
CA GLN A 73 -28.60 5.61 0.17
C GLN A 73 -29.81 5.04 0.94
N LEU A 74 -29.58 4.17 1.92
CA LEU A 74 -30.64 3.56 2.73
C LEU A 74 -31.13 4.46 3.86
N LYS A 75 -30.33 5.43 4.33
CA LYS A 75 -30.74 6.37 5.39
C LYS A 75 -32.04 7.14 5.08
N PRO A 76 -32.24 7.74 3.90
CA PRO A 76 -33.48 8.48 3.61
C PRO A 76 -34.69 7.57 3.33
N VAL A 77 -34.50 6.26 3.11
CA VAL A 77 -35.60 5.33 2.80
C VAL A 77 -36.52 5.19 4.01
N PRO A 78 -37.85 5.35 3.92
CA PRO A 78 -38.74 5.17 5.08
C PRO A 78 -38.58 3.79 5.73
N PHE A 79 -38.72 3.70 7.06
CA PHE A 79 -38.48 2.47 7.83
C PHE A 79 -39.21 1.25 7.26
N ASP A 80 -40.47 1.40 6.88
CA ASP A 80 -41.31 0.33 6.33
C ASP A 80 -40.88 -0.15 4.94
N GLN A 81 -40.18 0.70 4.19
CA GLN A 81 -39.74 0.42 2.82
C GLN A 81 -38.34 -0.21 2.75
N ILE A 82 -37.66 -0.36 3.88
CA ILE A 82 -36.35 -1.03 3.91
C ILE A 82 -36.56 -2.54 3.85
N SER A 83 -36.10 -3.12 2.74
CA SER A 83 -36.16 -4.55 2.45
C SER A 83 -34.80 -5.11 2.05
N SER A 84 -34.64 -6.42 2.16
CA SER A 84 -33.44 -7.13 1.68
C SER A 84 -33.33 -7.05 0.15
N GLU A 85 -32.10 -6.95 -0.33
CA GLU A 85 -31.74 -6.97 -1.75
C GLU A 85 -30.80 -8.17 -1.99
N PRO A 86 -31.10 -9.05 -2.96
CA PRO A 86 -30.22 -10.17 -3.28
C PRO A 86 -28.88 -9.66 -3.82
N GLU A 87 -27.88 -10.55 -3.85
CA GLU A 87 -26.58 -10.22 -4.42
C GLU A 87 -26.71 -9.86 -5.91
N ALA A 88 -26.24 -8.67 -6.27
CA ALA A 88 -26.28 -8.14 -7.63
C ALA A 88 -24.98 -7.39 -7.98
N ASP A 89 -24.70 -7.26 -9.26
CA ASP A 89 -23.55 -6.49 -9.76
C ASP A 89 -23.74 -4.99 -9.47
N VAL A 90 -22.64 -4.32 -9.13
CA VAL A 90 -22.66 -2.88 -8.86
C VAL A 90 -22.45 -2.10 -10.16
N PRO A 91 -23.40 -1.25 -10.60
CA PRO A 91 -23.27 -0.46 -11.82
C PRO A 91 -22.01 0.43 -11.79
N GLY A 92 -21.21 0.39 -12.86
CA GLY A 92 -19.97 1.17 -12.95
C GLY A 92 -18.74 0.52 -12.29
N TYR A 93 -18.91 -0.59 -11.57
CA TYR A 93 -17.84 -1.29 -10.86
C TYR A 93 -17.80 -2.78 -11.26
N PRO A 94 -17.17 -3.12 -12.40
CA PRO A 94 -17.18 -4.49 -12.92
C PRO A 94 -16.53 -5.46 -11.93
N GLY A 95 -17.22 -6.58 -11.70
CA GLY A 95 -16.76 -7.63 -10.79
C GLY A 95 -17.00 -7.37 -9.30
N PHE A 96 -17.53 -6.19 -8.94
CA PHE A 96 -18.06 -5.95 -7.60
C PHE A 96 -19.50 -6.39 -7.52
N LYS A 97 -19.82 -7.11 -6.45
CA LYS A 97 -21.18 -7.54 -6.13
C LYS A 97 -21.60 -7.02 -4.77
N ARG A 98 -22.88 -6.73 -4.61
CA ARG A 98 -23.45 -6.20 -3.37
C ARG A 98 -24.75 -6.89 -3.03
N SER A 99 -24.96 -7.18 -1.76
CA SER A 99 -26.24 -7.62 -1.20
C SER A 99 -26.61 -6.81 0.04
N VAL A 100 -27.90 -6.72 0.33
CA VAL A 100 -28.43 -6.10 1.54
C VAL A 100 -29.31 -7.12 2.25
N THR A 101 -28.99 -7.42 3.50
CA THR A 101 -29.82 -8.28 4.36
C THR A 101 -30.42 -7.43 5.47
N VAL A 102 -31.74 -7.47 5.61
CA VAL A 102 -32.48 -6.75 6.64
C VAL A 102 -33.11 -7.75 7.58
N GLU A 103 -32.80 -7.62 8.87
CA GLU A 103 -33.35 -8.43 9.95
C GLU A 103 -34.14 -7.53 10.91
N GLN A 104 -35.37 -7.90 11.22
CA GLN A 104 -36.17 -7.18 12.22
C GLN A 104 -35.69 -7.61 13.61
N VAL A 105 -35.19 -6.67 14.42
CA VAL A 105 -34.70 -6.94 15.78
C VAL A 105 -35.83 -6.81 16.80
N ASP A 106 -36.66 -5.77 16.67
CA ASP A 106 -37.85 -5.52 17.50
C ASP A 106 -38.92 -4.79 16.67
N ALA A 107 -40.02 -4.33 17.28
CA ALA A 107 -41.11 -3.66 16.54
C ALA A 107 -40.70 -2.37 15.80
N TYR A 108 -39.65 -1.69 16.25
CA TYR A 108 -39.20 -0.40 15.74
C TYR A 108 -37.75 -0.41 15.28
N THR A 109 -37.01 -1.52 15.43
CA THR A 109 -35.60 -1.61 15.07
C THR A 109 -35.36 -2.68 14.02
N LYS A 110 -34.67 -2.28 12.94
CA LYS A 110 -34.14 -3.18 11.89
C LYS A 110 -32.62 -3.15 11.93
N ARG A 111 -31.99 -4.33 11.86
CA ARG A 111 -30.57 -4.49 11.59
C ARG A 111 -30.37 -4.67 10.10
N VAL A 112 -29.57 -3.79 9.50
CA VAL A 112 -29.27 -3.79 8.07
C VAL A 112 -27.81 -4.16 7.90
N THR A 113 -27.57 -5.23 7.15
CA THR A 113 -26.24 -5.72 6.79
C THR A 113 -26.01 -5.51 5.31
N VAL A 114 -25.07 -4.63 4.96
CA VAL A 114 -24.62 -4.42 3.59
C VAL A 114 -23.34 -5.21 3.39
N ARG A 115 -23.34 -6.12 2.41
CA ARG A 115 -22.17 -6.93 2.04
C ARG A 115 -21.73 -6.55 0.63
N VAL A 116 -20.43 -6.31 0.45
CA VAL A 116 -19.82 -6.06 -0.86
C VAL A 116 -18.66 -7.02 -1.09
N THR A 117 -18.75 -7.80 -2.15
CA THR A 117 -17.71 -8.73 -2.60
C THR A 117 -16.92 -8.06 -3.73
N CYS A 118 -15.59 -8.08 -3.65
CA CYS A 118 -14.70 -7.54 -4.68
C CYS A 118 -14.20 -8.67 -5.62
N PRO A 119 -13.75 -8.33 -6.84
CA PRO A 119 -13.37 -9.34 -7.84
C PRO A 119 -12.06 -10.08 -7.55
N ALA A 120 -11.28 -9.63 -6.56
CA ALA A 120 -9.98 -10.22 -6.26
C ALA A 120 -10.16 -11.66 -5.69
N PRO A 121 -9.49 -12.67 -6.25
CA PRO A 121 -9.57 -14.04 -5.76
C PRO A 121 -9.16 -14.15 -4.29
N GLY A 122 -10.01 -14.73 -3.46
CA GLY A 122 -9.74 -14.92 -2.03
C GLY A 122 -9.86 -13.65 -1.17
N ALA A 123 -10.30 -12.52 -1.74
CA ALA A 123 -10.57 -11.33 -0.96
C ALA A 123 -11.82 -11.50 -0.10
N ALA A 124 -11.72 -11.08 1.16
CA ALA A 124 -12.86 -11.10 2.07
C ALA A 124 -13.91 -10.08 1.61
N ALA A 125 -15.19 -10.48 1.68
CA ALA A 125 -16.30 -9.56 1.47
C ALA A 125 -16.29 -8.51 2.60
N GLN A 126 -16.49 -7.26 2.22
CA GLN A 126 -16.63 -6.16 3.16
C GLN A 126 -18.07 -6.13 3.67
N VAL A 127 -18.23 -6.10 4.99
CA VAL A 127 -19.54 -6.14 5.64
C VAL A 127 -19.69 -4.92 6.54
N LEU A 128 -20.72 -4.12 6.29
CA LEU A 128 -21.14 -3.03 7.16
C LEU A 128 -22.49 -3.37 7.75
N VAL A 129 -22.58 -3.30 9.06
CA VAL A 129 -23.82 -3.53 9.81
C VAL A 129 -24.19 -2.24 10.50
N PHE A 130 -25.45 -1.84 10.36
CA PHE A 130 -26.01 -0.74 11.13
C PHE A 130 -27.43 -1.07 11.55
N GLU A 131 -27.87 -0.44 12.65
CA GLU A 131 -29.24 -0.56 13.13
C GLU A 131 -29.99 0.72 12.81
N ARG A 132 -31.26 0.58 12.46
CA ARG A 132 -32.16 1.68 12.21
C ARG A 132 -33.40 1.54 13.07
N THR A 133 -33.71 2.61 13.78
CA THR A 133 -34.95 2.73 14.56
C THR A 133 -35.97 3.56 13.77
N ALA A 134 -37.26 3.22 13.90
CA ALA A 134 -38.35 4.02 13.36
C ALA A 134 -38.45 5.35 14.12
N ASP A 135 -38.64 6.45 13.38
CA ASP A 135 -38.92 7.75 13.97
C ASP A 135 -40.41 7.75 14.40
N LEU A 136 -40.66 7.81 15.71
CA LEU A 136 -42.01 7.84 16.31
C LEU A 136 -42.61 9.25 16.27
#